data_AF-A0AAQ0QBC1-F1
#
_entry.id   AF-A0AAQ0QBC1-F1
#
_cell.length_a   1.000
_cell.length_b   1.000
_cell.length_c   1.000
_cell.angle_alpha   90.00
_cell.angle_beta   90.00
_cell.angle_gamma   90.00
#
_symmetry.space_group_name_H-M   'P 1'
#
loop_
_entity.id
_entity.type
_entity.pdbx_description
1 polymer ?
#
loop_
_entity_poly.entity_id
_entity_poly.type
_entity_poly.pdbx_seq_one_letter_code
_entity_poly.pdbx_strand_id
1 'polypeptide(L)'
;MKQSGFLRFLIIAILLSLSVMCLHSQSRPSPLTLEQKLKDHGLVDVAGLDSTICVSLMYAREDNFTGVLLYTDGLERAYLQPEAAAAVVRAQAELGRISPGHRLLIKDAARPMSVQRRMFRAVSGTPKANYVANPARGGGLHNYGLAVDITIVDQEERELPMGTQVDHLGPEANIDAEEALVRRGVISETERQNRLLLRRVMTSAGFHTIRTEWWHFDLVNKAKARASFRRLDF
;
A
#
# COMPACT_ATOMS: atom_id res chain seq x y z
N MET A 1 -21.82 92.55 -30.98
CA MET A 1 -21.01 92.96 -32.14
C MET A 1 -19.69 92.18 -32.13
N LYS A 2 -19.33 91.57 -33.27
CA LYS A 2 -18.06 90.87 -33.64
C LYS A 2 -17.87 89.46 -33.03
N GLN A 3 -18.04 88.36 -33.80
CA GLN A 3 -17.06 87.65 -34.69
C GLN A 3 -15.76 87.27 -33.94
N SER A 4 -15.20 86.06 -33.94
CA SER A 4 -14.98 85.01 -34.96
C SER A 4 -14.57 83.72 -34.19
N GLY A 5 -14.86 82.47 -34.58
CA GLY A 5 -14.37 81.80 -35.79
C GLY A 5 -13.17 80.87 -35.49
N PHE A 6 -13.46 79.57 -35.34
CA PHE A 6 -12.60 78.40 -35.65
C PHE A 6 -11.16 78.29 -35.09
N LEU A 7 -10.93 77.33 -34.18
CA LEU A 7 -9.73 76.45 -34.27
C LEU A 7 -9.90 75.11 -33.53
N ARG A 8 -10.04 74.05 -34.34
CA ARG A 8 -9.39 72.72 -34.27
C ARG A 8 -9.47 71.90 -32.97
N PHE A 9 -10.22 70.80 -33.10
CA PHE A 9 -9.87 69.41 -32.76
C PHE A 9 -8.82 69.17 -31.67
N LEU A 10 -9.19 68.24 -30.77
CA LEU A 10 -8.34 67.31 -30.00
C LEU A 10 -8.27 67.58 -28.50
N ILE A 11 -9.33 67.24 -27.74
CA ILE A 11 -9.16 66.61 -26.41
C ILE A 11 -10.24 65.52 -26.24
N ILE A 12 -9.87 64.34 -26.77
CA ILE A 12 -10.10 62.97 -26.32
C ILE A 12 -11.24 62.77 -25.29
N ALA A 13 -12.29 62.09 -25.77
CA ALA A 13 -13.29 61.42 -24.95
C ALA A 13 -12.62 60.32 -24.11
N ILE A 14 -12.65 60.46 -22.78
CA ILE A 14 -12.26 59.38 -21.86
C ILE A 14 -13.47 58.46 -21.72
N LEU A 15 -13.53 57.47 -22.60
CA LEU A 15 -14.43 56.32 -22.53
C LEU A 15 -13.91 55.32 -21.49
N LEU A 16 -14.86 54.74 -20.76
CA LEU A 16 -14.73 53.57 -19.92
C LEU A 16 -13.81 52.49 -20.51
N SER A 17 -12.82 52.07 -19.73
CA SER A 17 -12.52 50.66 -19.55
C SER A 17 -11.61 50.48 -18.33
N LEU A 18 -12.21 50.41 -17.12
CA LEU A 18 -11.54 49.67 -16.06
C LEU A 18 -11.54 48.21 -16.51
N SER A 19 -10.45 47.79 -17.14
CA SER A 19 -10.11 46.40 -17.27
C SER A 19 -9.93 45.85 -15.86
N VAL A 20 -10.99 45.23 -15.32
CA VAL A 20 -10.85 44.25 -14.25
C VAL A 20 -10.01 43.14 -14.86
N MET A 21 -8.69 43.23 -14.70
CA MET A 21 -7.85 42.07 -14.87
C MET A 21 -8.25 41.14 -13.73
N CYS A 22 -9.21 40.25 -14.02
CA CYS A 22 -9.36 39.02 -13.26
C CYS A 22 -7.97 38.37 -13.26
N LEU A 23 -7.24 38.51 -12.15
CA LEU A 23 -6.15 37.61 -11.83
C LEU A 23 -6.78 36.23 -11.78
N HIS A 24 -6.74 35.53 -12.92
CA HIS A 24 -6.93 34.10 -12.94
C HIS A 24 -5.74 33.55 -12.15
N SER A 25 -5.95 33.35 -10.85
CA SER A 25 -5.13 32.44 -10.09
C SER A 25 -5.31 31.09 -10.77
N GLN A 26 -4.40 30.76 -11.68
CA GLN A 26 -4.27 29.40 -12.17
C GLN A 26 -3.83 28.59 -10.95
N SER A 27 -4.79 28.03 -10.22
CA SER A 27 -4.53 27.04 -9.21
C SER A 27 -3.74 25.93 -9.89
N ARG A 28 -2.45 25.83 -9.55
CA ARG A 28 -1.66 24.68 -9.97
C ARG A 28 -2.40 23.43 -9.48
N PRO A 29 -2.65 22.43 -10.33
CA PRO A 29 -3.29 21.21 -9.88
C PRO A 29 -2.45 20.63 -8.73
N SER A 30 -3.12 20.29 -7.63
CA SER A 30 -2.48 19.59 -6.51
C SER A 30 -1.80 18.33 -7.03
N PRO A 31 -0.62 17.95 -6.50
CA PRO A 31 0.03 16.70 -6.88
C PRO A 31 -0.93 15.52 -6.71
N LEU A 32 -0.93 14.58 -7.68
CA LEU A 32 -1.73 13.36 -7.57
C LEU A 32 -1.34 12.59 -6.30
N THR A 33 -2.36 12.15 -5.55
CA THR A 33 -2.19 11.26 -4.40
C THR A 33 -1.70 9.89 -4.85
N LEU A 34 -1.09 9.15 -3.93
CA LEU A 34 -0.65 7.77 -4.10
C LEU A 34 -1.82 6.89 -4.54
N GLU A 35 -2.98 7.03 -3.91
CA GLU A 35 -4.21 6.35 -4.31
C GLU A 35 -4.54 6.58 -5.80
N GLN A 36 -4.52 7.84 -6.25
CA GLN A 36 -4.82 8.15 -7.64
C GLN A 36 -3.77 7.56 -8.58
N LYS A 37 -2.48 7.65 -8.23
CA LYS A 37 -1.40 7.04 -9.04
C LYS A 37 -1.53 5.52 -9.13
N LEU A 38 -1.94 4.85 -8.05
CA LEU A 38 -2.17 3.40 -8.03
C LEU A 38 -3.32 3.01 -8.96
N LYS A 39 -4.45 3.75 -8.90
CA LYS A 39 -5.59 3.57 -9.80
C LYS A 39 -5.21 3.81 -11.27
N ASP A 40 -4.45 4.87 -11.54
CA ASP A 40 -3.95 5.18 -12.89
C ASP A 40 -3.01 4.09 -13.43
N HIS A 41 -2.35 3.33 -12.54
CA HIS A 41 -1.56 2.14 -12.89
C HIS A 41 -2.39 0.86 -13.04
N GLY A 42 -3.72 0.95 -12.95
CA GLY A 42 -4.65 -0.17 -13.13
C GLY A 42 -4.79 -1.07 -11.89
N LEU A 43 -4.31 -0.63 -10.72
CA LEU A 43 -4.51 -1.37 -9.49
C LEU A 43 -5.92 -1.13 -8.95
N VAL A 44 -6.45 -2.12 -8.25
CA VAL A 44 -7.81 -2.12 -7.71
C VAL A 44 -7.79 -2.21 -6.19
N ASP A 45 -8.75 -1.54 -5.56
CA ASP A 45 -8.99 -1.62 -4.12
C ASP A 45 -9.60 -2.97 -3.77
N VAL A 46 -8.92 -3.73 -2.91
CA VAL A 46 -9.36 -5.07 -2.50
C VAL A 46 -10.66 -5.02 -1.70
N ALA A 47 -10.81 -4.05 -0.79
CA ALA A 47 -12.02 -3.91 0.02
C ALA A 47 -13.24 -3.44 -0.81
N GLY A 48 -12.99 -2.85 -1.99
CA GLY A 48 -14.03 -2.56 -2.97
C GLY A 48 -14.55 -3.79 -3.71
N LEU A 49 -13.79 -4.89 -3.75
CA LEU A 49 -14.21 -6.17 -4.34
C LEU A 49 -14.91 -7.08 -3.33
N ASP A 50 -14.46 -7.05 -2.07
CA ASP A 50 -15.07 -7.77 -0.96
C ASP A 50 -14.94 -6.94 0.32
N SER A 51 -16.07 -6.40 0.79
CA SER A 51 -16.12 -5.54 1.98
C SER A 51 -15.88 -6.29 3.29
N THR A 52 -15.83 -7.63 3.26
CA THR A 52 -15.45 -8.44 4.43
C THR A 52 -13.94 -8.44 4.65
N ILE A 53 -13.12 -8.01 3.70
CA ILE A 53 -11.67 -7.91 3.91
C ILE A 53 -11.36 -6.62 4.67
N CYS A 54 -10.64 -6.75 5.78
CA CYS A 54 -10.19 -5.62 6.58
C CYS A 54 -8.86 -5.06 6.07
N VAL A 55 -8.64 -3.76 6.26
CA VAL A 55 -7.38 -3.08 5.91
C VAL A 55 -6.90 -2.23 7.08
N SER A 56 -5.64 -2.40 7.47
CA SER A 56 -4.95 -1.53 8.44
C SER A 56 -3.50 -1.39 8.02
N LEU A 57 -3.26 -0.46 7.08
CA LEU A 57 -1.93 -0.25 6.49
C LEU A 57 -0.94 0.26 7.53
N MET A 58 0.05 -0.57 7.86
CA MET A 58 1.00 -0.28 8.93
C MET A 58 1.89 0.93 8.65
N TYR A 59 2.24 1.14 7.38
CA TYR A 59 3.14 2.22 6.99
C TYR A 59 2.42 3.57 6.78
N ALA A 60 1.11 3.62 7.01
CA ALA A 60 0.32 4.85 7.11
C ALA A 60 0.34 5.44 8.54
N ARG A 61 1.14 4.86 9.45
CA ARG A 61 1.34 5.31 10.82
C ARG A 61 2.82 5.32 11.19
N GLU A 62 3.19 6.03 12.24
CA GLU A 62 4.59 6.08 12.72
C GLU A 62 4.97 4.87 13.59
N ASP A 63 3.97 4.18 14.15
CA ASP A 63 4.12 2.97 14.99
C ASP A 63 4.42 1.71 14.17
N ASN A 64 5.40 1.80 13.26
CA ASN A 64 5.90 0.70 12.46
C ASN A 64 7.38 0.44 12.73
N PHE A 65 7.93 -0.67 12.22
CA PHE A 65 9.30 -1.09 12.52
C PHE A 65 10.39 -0.07 12.11
N THR A 66 10.09 0.84 11.17
CA THR A 66 11.00 1.91 10.76
C THR A 66 10.93 3.15 11.66
N GLY A 67 9.85 3.34 12.40
CA GLY A 67 9.57 4.56 13.17
C GLY A 67 9.26 5.79 12.31
N VAL A 68 8.96 5.60 11.02
CA VAL A 68 8.72 6.69 10.06
C VAL A 68 7.38 6.46 9.36
N LEU A 69 6.52 7.48 9.29
CA LEU A 69 5.34 7.48 8.42
C LEU A 69 5.77 7.39 6.95
N LEU A 70 5.48 6.29 6.24
CA LEU A 70 5.96 6.11 4.85
C LEU A 70 4.89 6.49 3.82
N TYR A 71 3.61 6.15 4.05
CA TYR A 71 2.47 6.59 3.25
C TYR A 71 2.00 7.98 3.70
N THR A 72 2.70 9.03 3.25
CA THR A 72 2.52 10.40 3.76
C THR A 72 1.30 11.16 3.28
N ASP A 73 0.55 10.62 2.33
CA ASP A 73 -0.63 11.25 1.75
C ASP A 73 -1.95 10.57 2.15
N GLY A 74 -1.93 9.83 3.26
CA GLY A 74 -3.14 9.27 3.86
C GLY A 74 -3.70 8.07 3.10
N LEU A 75 -2.85 7.23 2.51
CA LEU A 75 -3.31 5.97 1.91
C LEU A 75 -3.90 5.05 3.00
N GLU A 76 -5.21 4.81 2.92
CA GLU A 76 -5.95 3.96 3.88
C GLU A 76 -6.40 2.62 3.28
N ARG A 77 -6.43 2.52 1.94
CA ARG A 77 -6.95 1.34 1.22
C ARG A 77 -5.83 0.50 0.62
N ALA A 78 -6.05 -0.81 0.56
CA ALA A 78 -5.11 -1.76 0.00
C ALA A 78 -5.34 -1.92 -1.51
N TYR A 79 -4.34 -1.54 -2.30
CA TYR A 79 -4.36 -1.69 -3.76
C TYR A 79 -3.49 -2.85 -4.21
N LEU A 80 -3.97 -3.65 -5.15
CA LEU A 80 -3.25 -4.77 -5.75
C LEU A 80 -3.48 -4.81 -7.27
N GLN A 81 -2.65 -5.56 -7.99
CA GLN A 81 -2.98 -5.96 -9.36
C GLN A 81 -4.33 -6.71 -9.36
N PRO A 82 -5.17 -6.55 -10.40
CA PRO A 82 -6.48 -7.21 -10.45
C PRO A 82 -6.45 -8.71 -10.14
N GLU A 83 -5.43 -9.42 -10.67
CA GLU A 83 -5.25 -10.85 -10.43
C GLU A 83 -4.93 -11.20 -8.97
N ALA A 84 -4.11 -10.36 -8.31
CA ALA A 84 -3.77 -10.51 -6.90
C ALA A 84 -4.95 -10.15 -6.00
N ALA A 85 -5.68 -9.07 -6.30
CA ALA A 85 -6.88 -8.71 -5.58
C ALA A 85 -7.95 -9.81 -5.64
N ALA A 86 -8.20 -10.36 -6.84
CA ALA A 86 -9.10 -11.49 -7.01
C ALA A 86 -8.64 -12.74 -6.26
N ALA A 87 -7.32 -12.97 -6.15
CA ALA A 87 -6.77 -14.05 -5.34
C ALA A 87 -7.03 -13.83 -3.83
N VAL A 88 -6.87 -12.61 -3.31
CA VAL A 88 -7.21 -12.33 -1.90
C VAL A 88 -8.71 -12.56 -1.63
N VAL A 89 -9.60 -12.16 -2.55
CA VAL A 89 -11.04 -12.45 -2.42
C VAL A 89 -11.32 -13.96 -2.36
N ARG A 90 -10.64 -14.77 -3.19
CA ARG A 90 -10.75 -16.24 -3.09
C ARG A 90 -10.24 -16.77 -1.75
N ALA A 91 -9.13 -16.23 -1.23
CA ALA A 91 -8.61 -16.60 0.07
C ALA A 91 -9.59 -16.24 1.21
N GLN A 92 -10.23 -15.08 1.15
CA GLN A 92 -11.27 -14.66 2.09
C GLN A 92 -12.48 -15.60 2.05
N ALA A 93 -12.92 -15.99 0.85
CA ALA A 93 -14.03 -16.93 0.69
C ALA A 93 -13.69 -18.31 1.31
N GLU A 94 -12.49 -18.83 1.08
CA GLU A 94 -12.04 -20.09 1.68
C GLU A 94 -11.88 -19.99 3.20
N LEU A 95 -11.37 -18.85 3.70
CA LEU A 95 -11.30 -18.59 5.15
C LEU A 95 -12.69 -18.60 5.77
N GLY A 96 -13.66 -17.91 5.17
CA GLY A 96 -15.05 -17.90 5.65
C GLY A 96 -15.69 -19.29 5.65
N ARG A 97 -15.30 -20.17 4.73
CA ARG A 97 -15.76 -21.57 4.66
C ARG A 97 -15.16 -22.44 5.77
N ILE A 98 -13.88 -22.27 6.08
CA ILE A 98 -13.15 -23.08 7.10
C ILE A 98 -13.42 -22.56 8.51
N SER A 99 -13.49 -21.25 8.67
CA SER A 99 -13.55 -20.56 9.96
C SER A 99 -14.57 -19.41 9.90
N PRO A 100 -15.88 -19.71 9.94
CA PRO A 100 -16.93 -18.70 9.80
C PRO A 100 -16.75 -17.49 10.72
N GLY A 101 -16.90 -16.31 10.15
CA GLY A 101 -16.75 -15.02 10.84
C GLY A 101 -15.31 -14.53 10.99
N HIS A 102 -14.31 -15.32 10.61
CA HIS A 102 -12.94 -14.80 10.48
C HIS A 102 -12.78 -14.01 9.18
N ARG A 103 -11.96 -12.96 9.25
CA ARG A 103 -11.72 -12.02 8.15
C ARG A 103 -10.22 -11.86 7.95
N LEU A 104 -9.79 -11.70 6.70
CA LEU A 104 -8.43 -11.33 6.38
C LEU A 104 -8.22 -9.85 6.74
N LEU A 105 -7.06 -9.54 7.31
CA LEU A 105 -6.62 -8.18 7.61
C LEU A 105 -5.33 -7.88 6.85
N ILE A 106 -5.43 -7.04 5.83
CA ILE A 106 -4.27 -6.58 5.04
C ILE A 106 -3.52 -5.52 5.84
N LYS A 107 -2.23 -5.75 6.04
CA LYS A 107 -1.31 -4.87 6.75
C LYS A 107 -0.38 -4.10 5.81
N ASP A 108 -0.06 -4.68 4.65
CA ASP A 108 0.54 -3.95 3.51
C ASP A 108 0.23 -4.60 2.16
N ALA A 109 0.25 -3.82 1.09
CA ALA A 109 -0.08 -4.25 -0.28
C ALA A 109 0.83 -3.58 -1.31
N ALA A 110 0.30 -2.97 -2.37
CA ALA A 110 1.13 -2.24 -3.33
C ALA A 110 1.93 -1.10 -2.67
N ARG A 111 3.25 -1.21 -2.75
CA ARG A 111 4.21 -0.26 -2.19
C ARG A 111 5.06 0.29 -3.33
N PRO A 112 4.85 1.53 -3.81
CA PRO A 112 5.68 2.06 -4.89
C PRO A 112 7.15 2.19 -4.53
N MET A 113 8.00 2.32 -5.54
CA MET A 113 9.44 2.44 -5.35
C MET A 113 9.83 3.70 -4.59
N SER A 114 9.07 4.80 -4.65
CA SER A 114 9.30 5.96 -3.77
C SER A 114 9.22 5.59 -2.29
N VAL A 115 8.17 4.85 -1.91
CA VAL A 115 7.96 4.35 -0.55
C VAL A 115 9.04 3.33 -0.17
N GLN A 116 9.35 2.38 -1.06
CA GLN A 116 10.43 1.41 -0.84
C GLN A 116 11.79 2.07 -0.59
N ARG A 117 12.12 3.11 -1.38
CA ARG A 117 13.36 3.89 -1.21
C ARG A 117 13.38 4.61 0.14
N ARG A 118 12.24 5.17 0.56
CA ARG A 118 12.12 5.81 1.87
C ARG A 118 12.29 4.81 3.02
N MET A 119 11.60 3.66 2.94
CA MET A 119 11.71 2.57 3.91
C MET A 119 13.17 2.09 4.03
N PHE A 120 13.83 1.82 2.90
CA PHE A 120 15.21 1.36 2.89
C PHE A 120 16.17 2.39 3.49
N ARG A 121 15.96 3.68 3.22
CA ARG A 121 16.74 4.77 3.84
C ARG A 121 16.52 4.84 5.36
N ALA A 122 15.28 4.68 5.82
CA ALA A 122 14.95 4.77 7.25
C ALA A 122 15.65 3.71 8.10
N VAL A 123 15.94 2.53 7.52
CA VAL A 123 16.64 1.44 8.21
C VAL A 123 18.12 1.33 7.85
N SER A 124 18.62 2.17 6.94
CA SER A 124 20.00 2.11 6.45
C SER A 124 21.00 2.27 7.59
N GLY A 125 21.99 1.39 7.67
CA GLY A 125 22.99 1.39 8.76
C GLY A 125 22.52 0.71 10.05
N THR A 126 21.31 0.11 10.08
CA THR A 126 20.80 -0.67 11.21
C THR A 126 20.77 -2.17 10.86
N PRO A 127 20.71 -3.08 11.86
CA PRO A 127 20.49 -4.51 11.61
C PRO A 127 19.21 -4.82 10.82
N LYS A 128 18.21 -3.92 10.87
CA LYS A 128 16.91 -4.05 10.16
C LYS A 128 17.06 -3.98 8.64
N ALA A 129 18.14 -3.38 8.12
CA ALA A 129 18.37 -3.26 6.68
C ALA A 129 18.44 -4.61 5.95
N ASN A 130 18.82 -5.68 6.65
CA ASN A 130 18.90 -7.03 6.07
C ASN A 130 17.52 -7.62 5.73
N TYR A 131 16.45 -7.08 6.31
CA TYR A 131 15.07 -7.53 6.10
C TYR A 131 14.31 -6.68 5.07
N VAL A 132 14.88 -5.56 4.61
CA VAL A 132 14.23 -4.68 3.65
C VAL A 132 14.82 -4.88 2.26
N ALA A 133 13.96 -5.20 1.29
CA ALA A 133 14.37 -5.39 -0.09
C ALA A 133 15.10 -4.14 -0.63
N ASN A 134 16.33 -4.33 -1.11
CA ASN A 134 17.14 -3.23 -1.62
C ASN A 134 16.55 -2.68 -2.94
N PRO A 135 16.13 -1.40 -2.98
CA PRO A 135 15.53 -0.81 -4.17
C PRO A 135 16.48 -0.78 -5.38
N ALA A 136 17.80 -0.69 -5.16
CA ALA A 136 18.80 -0.74 -6.24
C ALA A 136 18.87 -2.13 -6.92
N ARG A 137 18.39 -3.18 -6.24
CA ARG A 137 18.23 -4.54 -6.82
C ARG A 137 16.82 -4.78 -7.37
N GLY A 138 16.08 -3.70 -7.58
CA GLY A 138 14.75 -3.69 -8.17
C GLY A 138 13.61 -4.03 -7.20
N GLY A 139 13.84 -3.94 -5.88
CA GLY A 139 12.80 -4.10 -4.87
C GLY A 139 12.24 -5.53 -4.74
N GLY A 140 11.03 -5.63 -4.17
CA GLY A 140 10.23 -6.84 -4.00
C GLY A 140 8.92 -6.80 -4.79
N LEU A 141 8.02 -7.76 -4.55
CA LEU A 141 6.76 -7.85 -5.29
C LEU A 141 5.67 -6.88 -4.84
N HIS A 142 5.79 -6.31 -3.64
CA HIS A 142 4.98 -5.14 -3.27
C HIS A 142 5.13 -4.00 -4.30
N ASN A 143 6.31 -3.87 -4.92
CA ASN A 143 6.59 -2.83 -5.92
C ASN A 143 5.94 -3.10 -7.30
N TYR A 144 5.21 -4.20 -7.44
CA TYR A 144 4.39 -4.54 -8.60
C TYR A 144 2.90 -4.65 -8.25
N GLY A 145 2.53 -4.54 -6.97
CA GLY A 145 1.17 -4.82 -6.49
C GLY A 145 0.82 -6.32 -6.51
N LEU A 146 1.82 -7.20 -6.37
CA LEU A 146 1.68 -8.66 -6.47
C LEU A 146 2.03 -9.39 -5.16
N ALA A 147 2.31 -8.64 -4.09
CA ALA A 147 2.53 -9.18 -2.75
C ALA A 147 1.57 -8.54 -1.75
N VAL A 148 1.29 -9.26 -0.68
CA VAL A 148 0.48 -8.80 0.44
C VAL A 148 1.09 -9.27 1.75
N ASP A 149 1.13 -8.36 2.73
CA ASP A 149 1.41 -8.67 4.13
C ASP A 149 0.07 -8.71 4.86
N ILE A 150 -0.28 -9.85 5.45
CA ILE A 150 -1.66 -10.13 5.85
C ILE A 150 -1.72 -11.02 7.10
N THR A 151 -2.79 -10.85 7.87
CA THR A 151 -3.14 -11.69 9.02
C THR A 151 -4.64 -12.00 9.03
N ILE A 152 -5.13 -12.65 10.09
CA ILE A 152 -6.54 -12.98 10.29
C ILE A 152 -7.04 -12.24 11.53
N VAL A 153 -8.27 -11.73 11.47
CA VAL A 153 -9.03 -11.27 12.64
C VAL A 153 -10.23 -12.17 12.91
N ASP A 154 -10.64 -12.24 14.17
CA ASP A 154 -11.87 -12.90 14.60
C ASP A 154 -13.12 -12.04 14.34
N GLN A 155 -14.28 -12.49 14.85
CA GLN A 155 -15.57 -11.82 14.69
C GLN A 155 -15.65 -10.47 15.43
N GLU A 156 -14.80 -10.28 16.43
CA GLU A 156 -14.67 -9.02 17.18
C GLU A 156 -13.54 -8.14 16.61
N GLU A 157 -13.05 -8.44 15.40
CA GLU A 157 -11.95 -7.75 14.70
C GLU A 157 -10.62 -7.78 15.48
N ARG A 158 -10.43 -8.75 16.37
CA ARG A 158 -9.17 -8.94 17.09
C ARG A 158 -8.24 -9.81 16.25
N GLU A 159 -7.01 -9.36 16.05
CA GLU A 159 -5.99 -10.14 15.35
C GLU A 159 -5.77 -11.49 16.06
N LEU A 160 -5.83 -12.58 15.30
CA LEU A 160 -5.46 -13.89 15.84
C LEU A 160 -4.00 -13.87 16.28
N PRO A 161 -3.65 -14.51 17.41
CA PRO A 161 -2.28 -14.57 17.85
C PRO A 161 -1.47 -15.43 16.87
N MET A 162 -0.33 -14.89 16.42
CA MET A 162 0.57 -15.53 15.47
C MET A 162 1.97 -15.76 16.07
N GLY A 163 2.16 -15.60 17.38
CA GLY A 163 3.44 -15.76 18.07
C GLY A 163 4.39 -14.58 17.93
N THR A 164 4.34 -13.87 16.80
CA THR A 164 5.00 -12.60 16.59
C THR A 164 4.07 -11.65 15.85
N GLN A 165 4.30 -10.35 15.98
CA GLN A 165 3.59 -9.36 15.16
C GLN A 165 4.09 -9.42 13.70
N VAL A 166 3.28 -8.90 12.78
CA VAL A 166 3.75 -8.56 11.43
C VAL A 166 4.93 -7.58 11.54
N ASP A 167 5.91 -7.69 10.64
CA ASP A 167 7.21 -7.00 10.68
C ASP A 167 8.13 -7.39 11.86
N HIS A 168 7.89 -8.52 12.53
CA HIS A 168 8.88 -9.08 13.46
C HIS A 168 10.14 -9.55 12.72
N LEU A 169 11.21 -8.76 12.79
CA LEU A 169 12.46 -9.00 12.07
C LEU A 169 13.39 -9.99 12.78
N GLY A 170 12.98 -11.25 12.85
CA GLY A 170 13.72 -12.30 13.56
C GLY A 170 13.33 -13.72 13.18
N PRO A 171 14.13 -14.72 13.59
CA PRO A 171 13.90 -16.12 13.23
C PRO A 171 12.58 -16.70 13.76
N GLU A 172 11.95 -16.07 14.76
CA GLU A 172 10.64 -16.45 15.29
C GLU A 172 9.51 -16.20 14.27
N ALA A 173 9.75 -15.35 13.27
CA ALA A 173 8.82 -15.12 12.16
C ALA A 173 8.94 -16.16 11.03
N ASN A 174 10.02 -16.95 10.99
CA ASN A 174 10.26 -17.92 9.93
C ASN A 174 9.24 -19.07 9.96
N ILE A 175 8.95 -19.64 8.79
CA ILE A 175 7.96 -20.70 8.61
C ILE A 175 8.56 -22.11 8.56
N ASP A 176 9.89 -22.25 8.59
CA ASP A 176 10.63 -23.50 8.37
C ASP A 176 10.99 -24.27 9.65
N ALA A 177 10.76 -23.68 10.83
CA ALA A 177 11.11 -24.26 12.12
C ALA A 177 10.01 -24.09 13.19
N GLU A 178 8.75 -23.93 12.78
CA GLU A 178 7.63 -23.59 13.67
C GLU A 178 7.38 -24.64 14.76
N GLU A 179 7.55 -25.93 14.47
CA GLU A 179 7.45 -26.99 15.50
C GLU A 179 8.56 -26.89 16.56
N ALA A 180 9.76 -26.48 16.15
CA ALA A 180 10.84 -26.24 17.10
C ALA A 180 10.56 -24.99 17.94
N LEU A 181 9.95 -23.94 17.37
CA LEU A 181 9.50 -22.78 18.12
C LEU A 181 8.45 -23.16 19.17
N VAL A 182 7.50 -24.03 18.81
CA VAL A 182 6.50 -24.58 19.76
C VAL A 182 7.17 -25.36 20.88
N ARG A 183 8.06 -26.30 20.57
CA ARG A 183 8.77 -27.10 21.60
C ARG A 183 9.60 -26.25 22.56
N ARG A 184 10.12 -25.11 22.11
CA ARG A 184 10.87 -24.16 22.95
C ARG A 184 9.99 -23.18 23.72
N GLY A 185 8.67 -23.20 23.52
CA GLY A 185 7.73 -22.25 24.12
C GLY A 185 7.86 -20.83 23.58
N VAL A 186 8.45 -20.65 22.38
CA VAL A 186 8.60 -19.33 21.74
C VAL A 186 7.28 -18.89 21.11
N ILE A 187 6.55 -19.85 20.52
CA ILE A 187 5.15 -19.69 20.10
C ILE A 187 4.35 -20.86 20.67
N SER A 188 3.06 -20.68 20.87
CA SER A 188 2.11 -21.73 21.25
C SER A 188 1.70 -22.58 20.05
N GLU A 189 1.14 -23.76 20.33
CA GLU A 189 0.56 -24.59 19.26
C GLU A 189 -0.62 -23.88 18.58
N THR A 190 -1.42 -23.11 19.31
CA THR A 190 -2.50 -22.29 18.74
C THR A 190 -1.96 -21.28 17.72
N GLU A 191 -0.88 -20.58 18.04
CA GLU A 191 -0.24 -19.61 17.13
C GLU A 191 0.30 -20.29 15.88
N ARG A 192 0.91 -21.46 16.02
CA ARG A 192 1.32 -22.29 14.87
C ARG A 192 0.12 -22.68 14.01
N GLN A 193 -0.99 -23.13 14.62
CA GLN A 193 -2.21 -23.49 13.88
C GLN A 193 -2.83 -22.28 13.15
N ASN A 194 -2.79 -21.08 13.75
CA ASN A 194 -3.24 -19.85 13.09
C ASN A 194 -2.37 -19.51 11.86
N ARG A 195 -1.04 -19.65 11.97
CA ARG A 195 -0.12 -19.49 10.83
C ARG A 195 -0.41 -20.51 9.73
N LEU A 196 -0.67 -21.77 10.09
CA LEU A 196 -1.03 -22.84 9.15
C LEU A 196 -2.37 -22.57 8.46
N LEU A 197 -3.38 -22.08 9.19
CA LEU A 197 -4.65 -21.66 8.62
C LEU A 197 -4.46 -20.56 7.58
N LEU A 198 -3.74 -19.49 7.94
CA LEU A 198 -3.45 -18.39 7.02
C LEU A 198 -2.71 -18.89 5.78
N ARG A 199 -1.65 -19.68 5.97
CA ARG A 199 -0.88 -20.25 4.86
C ARG A 199 -1.77 -21.10 3.95
N ARG A 200 -2.64 -21.95 4.52
CA ARG A 200 -3.56 -22.80 3.76
C ARG A 200 -4.51 -21.98 2.89
N VAL A 201 -5.16 -20.97 3.43
CA VAL A 201 -6.14 -20.16 2.68
C VAL A 201 -5.48 -19.30 1.60
N MET A 202 -4.30 -18.75 1.88
CA MET A 202 -3.57 -17.93 0.90
C MET A 202 -3.01 -18.79 -0.23
N THR A 203 -2.42 -19.96 0.10
CA THR A 203 -1.85 -20.87 -0.90
C THR A 203 -2.91 -21.55 -1.76
N SER A 204 -4.08 -21.89 -1.22
CA SER A 204 -5.20 -22.40 -2.02
C SER A 204 -5.71 -21.37 -3.04
N ALA A 205 -5.53 -20.07 -2.76
CA ALA A 205 -5.87 -18.99 -3.67
C ALA A 205 -4.79 -18.66 -4.72
N GLY A 206 -3.63 -19.33 -4.65
CA GLY A 206 -2.54 -19.21 -5.62
C GLY A 206 -1.35 -18.38 -5.14
N PHE A 207 -1.31 -17.96 -3.87
CA PHE A 207 -0.14 -17.28 -3.31
C PHE A 207 0.97 -18.26 -2.89
N HIS A 208 2.18 -17.75 -2.79
CA HIS A 208 3.37 -18.45 -2.32
C HIS A 208 3.96 -17.71 -1.12
N THR A 209 4.45 -18.47 -0.14
CA THR A 209 5.14 -17.92 1.02
C THR A 209 6.61 -17.65 0.74
N ILE A 210 7.22 -16.83 1.59
CA ILE A 210 8.67 -16.82 1.76
C ILE A 210 9.05 -17.45 3.09
N ARG A 211 10.30 -17.90 3.20
CA ARG A 211 10.80 -18.65 4.37
C ARG A 211 10.81 -17.81 5.66
N THR A 212 11.06 -16.52 5.55
CA THR A 212 11.43 -15.65 6.67
C THR A 212 10.27 -14.92 7.34
N GLU A 213 9.08 -14.93 6.73
CA GLU A 213 7.96 -14.08 7.13
C GLU A 213 6.66 -14.86 7.04
N TRP A 214 6.02 -15.15 8.17
CA TRP A 214 4.76 -15.92 8.20
C TRP A 214 3.57 -15.19 7.58
N TRP A 215 3.64 -13.86 7.49
CA TRP A 215 2.57 -12.98 7.02
C TRP A 215 2.66 -12.62 5.53
N HIS A 216 3.80 -12.89 4.88
CA HIS A 216 4.10 -12.38 3.54
C HIS A 216 3.78 -13.40 2.46
N PHE A 217 3.05 -12.94 1.43
CA PHE A 217 2.57 -13.77 0.34
C PHE A 217 2.76 -13.11 -1.03
N ASP A 218 3.44 -13.83 -1.92
CA ASP A 218 3.70 -13.46 -3.32
C ASP A 218 2.76 -14.22 -4.27
N LEU A 219 2.04 -13.55 -5.17
CA LEU A 219 1.20 -14.25 -6.15
C LEU A 219 2.03 -14.96 -7.23
N VAL A 220 3.17 -14.39 -7.58
CA VAL A 220 4.06 -14.89 -8.64
C VAL A 220 5.50 -14.81 -8.18
N ASN A 221 6.44 -15.38 -8.94
CA ASN A 221 7.85 -15.12 -8.68
C ASN A 221 8.33 -13.81 -9.33
N LYS A 222 9.49 -13.32 -8.88
CA LYS A 222 10.10 -12.07 -9.36
C LYS A 222 10.41 -12.05 -10.87
N ALA A 223 10.71 -13.20 -11.48
CA ALA A 223 10.97 -13.28 -12.91
C ALA A 223 9.68 -13.03 -13.72
N LYS A 224 8.58 -13.69 -13.34
CA LYS A 224 7.26 -13.48 -13.97
C LYS A 224 6.76 -12.05 -13.77
N ALA A 225 6.90 -11.49 -12.57
CA ALA A 225 6.53 -10.11 -12.26
C ALA A 225 7.24 -9.13 -13.23
N ARG A 226 8.56 -9.25 -13.37
CA ARG A 226 9.38 -8.41 -14.26
C ARG A 226 9.00 -8.53 -15.74
N ALA A 227 8.61 -9.72 -16.19
CA ALA A 227 8.27 -9.97 -17.58
C ALA A 227 6.87 -9.45 -17.95
N SER A 228 5.93 -9.43 -17.00
CA SER A 228 4.50 -9.29 -17.31
C SER A 228 3.84 -8.05 -16.70
N PHE A 229 4.47 -7.41 -15.71
CA PHE A 229 3.86 -6.32 -14.97
C PHE A 229 4.75 -5.08 -14.93
N ARG A 230 4.13 -3.91 -14.96
CA ARG A 230 4.82 -2.63 -14.79
C ARG A 230 5.15 -2.44 -13.31
N ARG A 231 6.40 -2.11 -13.03
CA ARG A 231 6.82 -1.71 -11.68
C ARG A 231 6.20 -0.36 -11.33
N LEU A 232 5.75 -0.22 -10.09
CA LEU A 232 5.21 1.01 -9.51
C LEU A 232 6.36 1.99 -9.19
N ASP A 233 7.00 2.55 -10.22
CA ASP A 233 8.17 3.42 -10.07
C ASP A 233 7.81 4.91 -10.07
N PHE A 234 7.01 5.30 -9.09
CA PHE A 234 6.59 6.68 -8.82
C PHE A 234 6.65 6.98 -7.33
#